data_AF-A0A7X7ZB66-F1
#
_entry.id   AF-A0A7X7ZB66-F1
#
_cell.length_a   1.000
_cell.length_b   1.000
_cell.length_c   1.000
_cell.angle_alpha   90.00
_cell.angle_beta   90.00
_cell.angle_gamma   90.00
#
_symmetry.space_group_name_H-M   'P 1'
#
loop_
_entity.id
_entity.type
_entity.pdbx_description
1 polymer ?
#
loop_
_entity_poly.entity_id
_entity_poly.type
_entity_poly.pdbx_seq_one_letter_code
_entity_poly.pdbx_strand_id
1 'polypeptide(L)'
;MFPADEQGNPIVAKSTLRDLKKHSEDLITVDELGENRLLHPETGLDYIDYYTEIVEANSAKADIYLANRVEYMIGKKPDAVIVSNVHARYEVWEEFLKMGYKNVITLQDICSTPGKGAHSEFGLLGSNILDPAHEQLKLCPVHPNEVCREVQRMIFSEFGKHTEVMINGDGAYKDPESGIYELADPVSCFGCTEGIRNRNRIGVKTKYLMQKLYNEGKTKEEIERIIDEEKRMVMEKNGKDDFSAQGTTPRKIENLVSSLADLVSGSGDANTPIVVVRGFV
;
A
#
# COMPACT_ATOMS: atom_id res chain seq x y z
N MET A 1 -16.22 3.34 -9.96
CA MET A 1 -15.66 4.70 -9.76
C MET A 1 -15.07 5.14 -11.09
N PHE A 2 -14.90 6.44 -11.38
CA PHE A 2 -14.07 6.88 -12.51
C PHE A 2 -12.58 6.74 -12.14
N PRO A 3 -11.60 6.77 -13.08
CA PRO A 3 -10.19 6.67 -12.72
C PRO A 3 -9.78 7.65 -11.62
N ALA A 4 -8.99 7.13 -10.70
CA ALA A 4 -8.40 7.81 -9.55
C ALA A 4 -6.91 7.46 -9.51
N ASP A 5 -6.13 8.20 -8.74
CA ASP A 5 -4.74 7.78 -8.46
C ASP A 5 -4.71 6.53 -7.55
N GLU A 6 -3.51 5.99 -7.30
CA GLU A 6 -3.32 4.78 -6.47
C GLU A 6 -3.81 4.95 -5.02
N GLN A 7 -3.90 6.20 -4.53
CA GLN A 7 -4.36 6.52 -3.18
C GLN A 7 -5.87 6.80 -3.12
N GLY A 8 -6.55 6.77 -4.27
CA GLY A 8 -8.00 6.95 -4.41
C GLY A 8 -8.44 8.40 -4.62
N ASN A 9 -7.55 9.32 -4.92
CA ASN A 9 -7.92 10.69 -5.25
C ASN A 9 -8.59 10.76 -6.63
N PRO A 10 -9.79 11.35 -6.73
CA PRO A 10 -10.49 11.45 -8.00
C PRO A 10 -9.79 12.42 -8.94
N ILE A 11 -9.70 12.04 -10.22
CA ILE A 11 -9.20 12.93 -11.30
C ILE A 11 -10.34 13.81 -11.85
N VAL A 12 -11.59 13.36 -11.73
CA VAL A 12 -12.78 14.07 -12.24
C VAL A 12 -13.81 14.26 -11.12
N ALA A 13 -14.32 15.48 -10.98
CA ALA A 13 -15.34 15.78 -9.98
C ALA A 13 -16.66 15.06 -10.28
N LYS A 14 -17.37 14.63 -9.23
CA LYS A 14 -18.69 13.99 -9.36
C LYS A 14 -19.73 14.90 -10.04
N SER A 15 -19.62 16.22 -9.89
CA SER A 15 -20.46 17.19 -10.61
C SER A 15 -20.19 17.14 -12.11
N THR A 16 -18.92 17.22 -12.51
CA THR A 16 -18.50 17.14 -13.91
C THR A 16 -19.00 15.86 -14.59
N LEU A 17 -18.90 14.70 -13.90
CA LEU A 17 -19.45 13.44 -14.43
C LEU A 17 -20.97 13.51 -14.67
N ARG A 18 -21.73 14.15 -13.77
CA ARG A 18 -23.18 14.32 -13.94
C ARG A 18 -23.52 15.25 -15.09
N ASP A 19 -22.78 16.35 -15.22
CA ASP A 19 -23.02 17.36 -16.25
C ASP A 19 -22.70 16.80 -17.65
N LEU A 20 -21.63 16.01 -17.76
CA LEU A 20 -21.27 15.27 -18.97
C LEU A 20 -22.14 14.03 -19.22
N LYS A 21 -22.99 13.62 -18.26
CA LYS A 21 -23.79 12.39 -18.29
C LYS A 21 -22.94 11.13 -18.54
N LYS A 22 -21.76 11.07 -17.93
CA LYS A 22 -20.80 9.97 -18.05
C LYS A 22 -20.89 9.05 -16.84
N HIS A 23 -20.74 7.76 -17.09
CA HIS A 23 -20.68 6.68 -16.11
C HIS A 23 -19.27 6.11 -16.01
N SER A 24 -19.03 5.21 -15.06
CA SER A 24 -17.70 4.62 -14.84
C SER A 24 -17.15 3.80 -16.01
N GLU A 25 -18.00 3.42 -16.97
CA GLU A 25 -17.60 2.65 -18.15
C GLU A 25 -17.38 3.53 -19.39
N ASP A 26 -17.58 4.84 -19.27
CA ASP A 26 -17.42 5.76 -20.40
C ASP A 26 -15.99 6.28 -20.49
N LEU A 27 -15.60 6.65 -21.72
CA LEU A 27 -14.39 7.42 -21.98
C LEU A 27 -14.66 8.91 -21.76
N ILE A 28 -13.71 9.61 -21.14
CA ILE A 28 -13.65 11.07 -21.10
C ILE A 28 -12.30 11.53 -21.69
N THR A 29 -12.37 12.45 -22.64
CA THR A 29 -11.22 13.14 -23.23
C THR A 29 -10.91 14.44 -22.48
N VAL A 30 -9.69 14.95 -22.62
CA VAL A 30 -9.30 16.25 -22.03
C VAL A 30 -10.19 17.38 -22.56
N ASP A 31 -10.51 17.38 -23.86
CA ASP A 31 -11.40 18.37 -24.48
C ASP A 31 -12.82 18.37 -23.86
N GLU A 32 -13.34 17.20 -23.49
CA GLU A 32 -14.65 17.09 -22.82
C GLU A 32 -14.63 17.64 -21.39
N LEU A 33 -13.47 17.62 -20.70
CA LEU A 33 -13.34 18.20 -19.36
C LEU A 33 -13.25 19.72 -19.38
N GLY A 34 -12.67 20.29 -20.44
CA GLY A 34 -12.42 21.72 -20.58
C GLY A 34 -11.49 22.25 -19.49
N GLU A 35 -11.58 23.55 -19.21
CA GLU A 35 -10.67 24.25 -18.29
C GLU A 35 -10.98 24.04 -16.80
N ASN A 36 -12.19 23.59 -16.47
CA ASN A 36 -12.63 23.38 -15.08
C ASN A 36 -12.24 21.98 -14.57
N ARG A 37 -10.95 21.68 -14.60
CA ARG A 37 -10.39 20.43 -14.10
C ARG A 37 -10.35 20.39 -12.58
N LEU A 38 -10.43 19.18 -12.02
CA LEU A 38 -10.35 18.98 -10.58
C LEU A 38 -8.88 19.01 -10.17
N LEU A 39 -8.53 19.95 -9.30
CA LEU A 39 -7.22 20.00 -8.68
C LEU A 39 -7.18 19.03 -7.49
N HIS A 40 -6.01 18.42 -7.26
CA HIS A 40 -5.78 17.57 -6.09
C HIS A 40 -6.07 18.36 -4.80
N PRO A 41 -6.88 17.84 -3.87
CA PRO A 41 -7.43 18.62 -2.75
C PRO A 41 -6.36 19.18 -1.82
N GLU A 42 -5.26 18.44 -1.61
CA GLU A 42 -4.20 18.83 -0.67
C GLU A 42 -3.04 19.59 -1.34
N THR A 43 -2.74 19.29 -2.60
CA THR A 43 -1.54 19.83 -3.29
C THR A 43 -1.87 20.90 -4.31
N GLY A 44 -3.14 21.02 -4.72
CA GLY A 44 -3.58 21.92 -5.77
C GLY A 44 -3.11 21.52 -7.18
N LEU A 45 -2.53 20.33 -7.34
CA LEU A 45 -1.97 19.87 -8.61
C LEU A 45 -3.09 19.45 -9.59
N ASP A 46 -2.99 19.91 -10.84
CA ASP A 46 -3.76 19.34 -11.95
C ASP A 46 -3.01 18.14 -12.52
N TYR A 47 -3.53 16.93 -12.32
CA TYR A 47 -2.88 15.72 -12.79
C TYR A 47 -2.73 15.67 -14.32
N ILE A 48 -3.71 16.21 -15.07
CA ILE A 48 -3.67 16.15 -16.53
C ILE A 48 -2.54 17.05 -17.05
N ASP A 49 -2.40 18.26 -16.51
CA ASP A 49 -1.28 19.14 -16.87
C ASP A 49 0.04 18.55 -16.42
N TYR A 50 0.13 18.06 -15.19
CA TYR A 50 1.36 17.49 -14.66
C TYR A 50 1.92 16.35 -15.53
N TYR A 51 1.08 15.39 -15.92
CA TYR A 51 1.52 14.31 -16.81
C TYR A 51 1.81 14.81 -18.24
N THR A 52 1.07 15.80 -18.74
CA THR A 52 1.32 16.40 -20.06
C THR A 52 2.69 17.07 -20.09
N GLU A 53 3.00 17.90 -19.11
CA GLU A 53 4.27 18.62 -18.99
C GLU A 53 5.47 17.66 -18.90
N ILE A 54 5.35 16.58 -18.12
CA ILE A 54 6.42 15.56 -18.00
C ILE A 54 6.71 14.91 -19.36
N VAL A 55 5.67 14.53 -20.11
CA VAL A 55 5.82 13.88 -21.41
C VAL A 55 6.41 14.85 -22.44
N GLU A 56 5.91 16.08 -22.48
CA GLU A 56 6.36 17.10 -23.44
C GLU A 56 7.78 17.59 -23.15
N ALA A 57 8.18 17.70 -21.88
CA ALA A 57 9.56 17.99 -21.49
C ALA A 57 10.55 16.94 -22.02
N ASN A 58 10.08 15.71 -22.28
CA ASN A 58 10.85 14.61 -22.86
C ASN A 58 10.71 14.51 -24.39
N SER A 59 10.33 15.61 -25.06
CA SER A 59 10.21 15.70 -26.53
C SER A 59 9.21 14.70 -27.15
N ALA A 60 8.19 14.30 -26.38
CA ALA A 60 7.09 13.46 -26.83
C ALA A 60 5.77 14.24 -26.81
N LYS A 61 4.77 13.76 -27.56
CA LYS A 61 3.41 14.33 -27.51
C LYS A 61 2.55 13.53 -26.53
N ALA A 62 1.85 14.21 -25.63
CA ALA A 62 0.88 13.58 -24.75
C ALA A 62 -0.53 13.58 -25.37
N ASP A 63 -1.22 12.45 -25.30
CA ASP A 63 -2.65 12.34 -25.59
C ASP A 63 -3.31 11.59 -24.41
N ILE A 64 -3.98 12.33 -23.52
CA ILE A 64 -4.53 11.80 -22.27
C ILE A 64 -5.99 11.39 -22.43
N TYR A 65 -6.33 10.23 -21.87
CA TYR A 65 -7.66 9.65 -21.87
C TYR A 65 -7.99 9.14 -20.47
N LEU A 66 -9.21 9.37 -20.01
CA LEU A 66 -9.69 8.82 -18.75
C LEU A 66 -10.74 7.75 -19.04
N ALA A 67 -10.40 6.49 -18.72
CA ALA A 67 -11.29 5.34 -18.86
C ALA A 67 -10.88 4.23 -17.89
N ASN A 68 -11.86 3.47 -17.39
CA ASN A 68 -11.60 2.25 -16.61
C ASN A 68 -11.53 0.97 -17.45
N ARG A 69 -11.82 1.07 -18.75
CA ARG A 69 -11.99 -0.07 -19.65
C ARG A 69 -10.83 -0.13 -20.63
N VAL A 70 -10.09 -1.24 -20.62
CA VAL A 70 -8.94 -1.47 -21.50
C VAL A 70 -9.34 -1.44 -22.98
N GLU A 71 -10.60 -1.70 -23.34
CA GLU A 71 -11.07 -1.70 -24.72
C GLU A 71 -10.95 -0.33 -25.39
N TYR A 72 -11.12 0.77 -24.65
CA TYR A 72 -10.88 2.11 -25.20
C TYR A 72 -9.41 2.33 -25.52
N MET A 73 -8.51 1.85 -24.66
CA MET A 73 -7.06 1.96 -24.85
C MET A 73 -6.62 1.11 -26.05
N ILE A 74 -7.11 -0.13 -26.14
CA ILE A 74 -6.86 -1.04 -27.28
C ILE A 74 -7.41 -0.46 -28.59
N GLY A 75 -8.56 0.22 -28.54
CA GLY A 75 -9.15 0.89 -29.69
C GLY A 75 -8.25 1.96 -30.32
N LYS A 76 -7.31 2.52 -29.55
CA LYS A 76 -6.27 3.45 -30.03
C LYS A 76 -5.12 2.77 -30.76
N LYS A 77 -5.05 1.44 -30.73
CA LYS A 77 -4.03 0.61 -31.38
C LYS A 77 -2.58 0.99 -30.98
N PRO A 78 -2.24 1.06 -29.68
CA PRO A 78 -0.87 1.35 -29.26
C PRO A 78 0.13 0.25 -29.71
N ASP A 79 1.35 0.61 -30.07
CA ASP A 79 2.39 -0.39 -30.40
C ASP A 79 2.84 -1.21 -29.19
N ALA A 80 2.82 -0.60 -28.01
CA ALA A 80 3.18 -1.19 -26.73
C ALA A 80 2.37 -0.55 -25.60
N VAL A 81 2.17 -1.29 -24.50
CA VAL A 81 1.50 -0.79 -23.29
C VAL A 81 2.38 -1.04 -22.07
N ILE A 82 2.52 -0.03 -21.22
CA ILE A 82 3.16 -0.13 -19.90
C ILE A 82 2.09 0.13 -18.84
N VAL A 83 1.73 -0.92 -18.09
CA VAL A 83 0.80 -0.84 -16.97
C VAL A 83 1.54 -0.29 -15.76
N SER A 84 1.26 0.96 -15.40
CA SER A 84 1.98 1.70 -14.35
C SER A 84 1.30 1.69 -12.99
N ASN A 85 0.20 0.94 -12.85
CA ASN A 85 -0.44 0.75 -11.54
C ASN A 85 0.56 0.18 -10.53
N VAL A 86 0.39 0.53 -9.27
CA VAL A 86 1.09 -0.17 -8.19
C VAL A 86 0.26 -1.38 -7.81
N HIS A 87 -0.95 -1.21 -7.27
CA HIS A 87 -1.68 -2.34 -6.69
C HIS A 87 -2.39 -3.22 -7.72
N ALA A 88 -3.02 -2.62 -8.73
CA ALA A 88 -3.85 -3.33 -9.71
C ALA A 88 -3.08 -3.86 -10.94
N ARG A 89 -1.75 -3.71 -10.98
CA ARG A 89 -0.94 -3.94 -12.19
C ARG A 89 -1.11 -5.29 -12.85
N TYR A 90 -1.17 -6.37 -12.07
CA TYR A 90 -1.33 -7.71 -12.62
C TYR A 90 -2.74 -7.96 -13.17
N GLU A 91 -3.76 -7.44 -12.50
CA GLU A 91 -5.15 -7.52 -12.96
C GLU A 91 -5.30 -6.78 -14.30
N VAL A 92 -4.86 -5.52 -14.36
CA VAL A 92 -4.92 -4.71 -15.58
C VAL A 92 -4.08 -5.31 -16.71
N TRP A 93 -2.87 -5.79 -16.40
CA TRP A 93 -2.01 -6.48 -17.38
C TRP A 93 -2.70 -7.73 -17.96
N GLU A 94 -3.31 -8.55 -17.11
CA GLU A 94 -4.06 -9.73 -17.55
C GLU A 94 -5.27 -9.36 -18.43
N GLU A 95 -5.97 -8.26 -18.14
CA GLU A 95 -7.08 -7.78 -18.96
C GLU A 95 -6.63 -7.45 -20.39
N PHE A 96 -5.51 -6.75 -20.56
CA PHE A 96 -4.94 -6.51 -21.89
C PHE A 96 -4.59 -7.80 -22.63
N LEU A 97 -4.00 -8.77 -21.93
CA LEU A 97 -3.67 -10.08 -22.53
C LEU A 97 -4.92 -10.85 -22.97
N LYS A 98 -5.99 -10.85 -22.15
CA LYS A 98 -7.28 -11.50 -22.46
C LYS A 98 -7.95 -10.88 -23.69
N MET A 99 -7.70 -9.61 -23.96
CA MET A 99 -8.15 -8.91 -25.17
C MET A 99 -7.24 -9.13 -26.39
N GLY A 100 -6.19 -9.96 -26.27
CA GLY A 100 -5.32 -10.36 -27.37
C GLY A 100 -4.13 -9.42 -27.61
N TYR A 101 -3.90 -8.42 -26.75
CA TYR A 101 -2.73 -7.56 -26.82
C TYR A 101 -1.51 -8.27 -26.24
N LYS A 102 -0.40 -8.34 -27.00
CA LYS A 102 0.78 -9.14 -26.61
C LYS A 102 1.97 -8.31 -26.13
N ASN A 103 2.11 -7.09 -26.63
CA ASN A 103 3.22 -6.20 -26.27
C ASN A 103 2.86 -5.34 -25.06
N VAL A 104 2.70 -6.00 -23.91
CA VAL A 104 2.22 -5.39 -22.67
C VAL A 104 3.14 -5.82 -21.54
N ILE A 105 3.72 -4.83 -20.86
CA ILE A 105 4.51 -5.02 -19.65
C ILE A 105 3.89 -4.23 -18.51
N THR A 106 4.28 -4.54 -17.28
CA THR A 106 4.08 -3.67 -16.12
C THR A 106 5.30 -2.76 -15.96
N LEU A 107 5.13 -1.63 -15.26
CA LEU A 107 6.26 -0.77 -14.90
C LEU A 107 7.31 -1.54 -14.08
N GLN A 108 6.87 -2.48 -13.24
CA GLN A 108 7.73 -3.38 -12.46
C GLN A 108 8.66 -4.24 -13.34
N ASP A 109 8.33 -4.51 -14.61
CA ASP A 109 9.22 -5.27 -15.48
C ASP A 109 10.53 -4.52 -15.79
N ILE A 110 10.55 -3.19 -15.61
CA ILE A 110 11.75 -2.37 -15.68
C ILE A 110 12.51 -2.50 -14.35
N CYS A 111 13.83 -2.73 -14.41
CA CYS A 111 14.69 -2.90 -13.23
C CYS A 111 14.34 -4.08 -12.30
N SER A 112 13.56 -5.08 -12.75
CA SER A 112 13.26 -6.27 -11.95
C SER A 112 14.27 -7.42 -12.08
N THR A 113 15.06 -7.41 -13.15
CA THR A 113 15.95 -8.54 -13.47
C THR A 113 17.36 -8.34 -12.90
N PRO A 114 17.87 -9.28 -12.09
CA PRO A 114 19.25 -9.25 -11.62
C PRO A 114 20.28 -9.22 -12.76
N GLY A 115 21.44 -8.61 -12.52
CA GLY A 115 22.58 -8.64 -13.45
C GLY A 115 22.64 -7.49 -14.46
N LYS A 116 21.67 -6.55 -14.45
CA LYS A 116 21.72 -5.29 -15.19
C LYS A 116 21.63 -4.09 -14.24
N GLY A 117 22.76 -3.68 -13.68
CA GLY A 117 22.82 -2.52 -12.78
C GLY A 117 21.97 -2.69 -11.51
N ALA A 118 21.42 -1.59 -11.01
CA ALA A 118 20.50 -1.59 -9.88
C ALA A 118 19.19 -2.32 -10.25
N HIS A 119 18.75 -3.23 -9.38
CA HIS A 119 17.52 -3.98 -9.56
C HIS A 119 16.79 -4.15 -8.23
N SER A 120 15.50 -4.49 -8.29
CA SER A 120 14.68 -4.86 -7.14
C SER A 120 13.67 -5.91 -7.55
N GLU A 121 13.24 -6.81 -6.66
CA GLU A 121 12.14 -7.74 -7.00
C GLU A 121 10.83 -6.99 -7.33
N PHE A 122 10.68 -5.76 -6.83
CA PHE A 122 9.59 -4.85 -7.12
C PHE A 122 9.80 -4.01 -8.39
N GLY A 123 10.99 -4.08 -9.02
CA GLY A 123 11.34 -3.29 -10.19
C GLY A 123 11.12 -1.79 -10.00
N LEU A 124 10.68 -1.13 -11.07
CA LEU A 124 10.23 0.25 -11.06
C LEU A 124 8.73 0.32 -10.73
N LEU A 125 8.37 1.20 -9.80
CA LEU A 125 7.01 1.50 -9.38
C LEU A 125 6.86 3.02 -9.21
N GLY A 126 5.62 3.50 -9.27
CA GLY A 126 5.31 4.91 -9.02
C GLY A 126 5.66 5.39 -7.60
N SER A 127 5.91 4.46 -6.65
CA SER A 127 6.35 4.78 -5.29
C SER A 127 7.88 4.92 -5.15
N ASN A 128 8.65 4.69 -6.20
CA ASN A 128 10.10 4.91 -6.14
C ASN A 128 10.43 6.40 -6.06
N ILE A 129 11.53 6.71 -5.37
CA ILE A 129 11.96 8.10 -5.14
C ILE A 129 12.89 8.52 -6.27
N LEU A 130 12.53 9.60 -6.96
CA LEU A 130 13.36 10.28 -7.94
C LEU A 130 14.01 11.51 -7.30
N ASP A 131 15.33 11.61 -7.40
CA ASP A 131 16.06 12.87 -7.25
C ASP A 131 16.24 13.47 -8.67
N PRO A 132 15.44 14.48 -9.04
CA PRO A 132 15.49 15.07 -10.37
C PRO A 132 16.77 15.90 -10.60
N ALA A 133 17.42 16.40 -9.54
CA ALA A 133 18.62 17.22 -9.68
C ALA A 133 19.85 16.38 -10.05
N HIS A 134 19.88 15.13 -9.60
CA HIS A 134 20.97 14.20 -9.87
C HIS A 134 20.58 13.07 -10.84
N GLU A 135 19.34 13.08 -11.34
CA GLU A 135 18.76 12.02 -12.17
C GLU A 135 18.91 10.62 -11.54
N GLN A 136 18.76 10.55 -10.22
CA GLN A 136 18.91 9.31 -9.46
C GLN A 136 17.57 8.73 -9.05
N LEU A 137 17.40 7.44 -9.28
CA LEU A 137 16.20 6.70 -8.92
C LEU A 137 16.53 5.70 -7.82
N LYS A 138 15.82 5.77 -6.70
CA LYS A 138 15.94 4.83 -5.58
C LYS A 138 14.86 3.75 -5.67
N LEU A 139 15.30 2.55 -6.02
CA LEU A 139 14.44 1.35 -6.07
C LEU A 139 14.12 0.83 -4.65
N CYS A 140 13.09 -0.02 -4.57
CA CYS A 140 12.78 -0.77 -3.35
C CYS A 140 13.96 -1.70 -2.95
N PRO A 141 14.14 -2.00 -1.65
CA PRO A 141 15.29 -2.78 -1.18
C PRO A 141 15.41 -4.17 -1.83
N VAL A 142 16.65 -4.65 -1.98
CA VAL A 142 16.96 -6.02 -2.37
C VAL A 142 17.31 -6.83 -1.12
N HIS A 143 16.78 -8.05 -1.02
CA HIS A 143 16.96 -8.92 0.15
C HIS A 143 16.66 -8.23 1.50
N PRO A 144 15.54 -7.51 1.66
CA PRO A 144 15.26 -6.71 2.86
C PRO A 144 15.26 -7.54 4.16
N ASN A 145 14.91 -8.82 4.07
CA ASN A 145 14.95 -9.77 5.17
C ASN A 145 16.38 -10.04 5.70
N GLU A 146 17.39 -10.02 4.83
CA GLU A 146 18.80 -10.18 5.21
C GLU A 146 19.30 -8.97 5.98
N VAL A 147 18.98 -7.77 5.47
CA VAL A 147 19.28 -6.50 6.14
C VAL A 147 18.64 -6.46 7.54
N CYS A 148 17.39 -6.89 7.69
CA CYS A 148 16.72 -6.96 9.00
C CYS A 148 17.48 -7.88 9.98
N ARG A 149 17.96 -9.04 9.53
CA ARG A 149 18.76 -9.96 10.37
C ARG A 149 20.13 -9.39 10.72
N GLU A 150 20.74 -8.63 9.81
CA GLU A 150 21.99 -7.91 10.09
C GLU A 150 21.82 -6.86 11.17
N VAL A 151 20.82 -5.99 11.04
CA VAL A 151 20.51 -4.96 12.03
C VAL A 151 20.15 -5.60 13.38
N GLN A 152 19.37 -6.69 13.40
CA GLN A 152 19.09 -7.45 14.62
C GLN A 152 20.37 -7.94 15.31
N ARG A 153 21.33 -8.50 14.54
CA ARG A 153 22.64 -8.94 15.08
C ARG A 153 23.47 -7.79 15.61
N MET A 154 23.45 -6.64 14.94
CA MET A 154 24.15 -5.42 15.39
C MET A 154 23.59 -4.95 16.74
N ILE A 155 22.26 -4.86 16.87
CA ILE A 155 21.60 -4.47 18.12
C ILE A 155 21.95 -5.44 19.26
N PHE A 156 21.92 -6.76 18.99
CA PHE A 156 22.27 -7.75 19.99
C PHE A 156 23.75 -7.65 20.41
N SER A 157 24.66 -7.44 19.47
CA SER A 157 26.10 -7.37 19.75
C SER A 157 26.46 -6.13 20.57
N GLU A 158 25.84 -4.99 20.28
CA GLU A 158 26.11 -3.72 20.95
C GLU A 158 25.40 -3.63 22.32
N PHE A 159 24.16 -4.10 22.40
CA PHE A 159 23.30 -3.84 23.57
C PHE A 159 22.88 -5.08 24.36
N GLY A 160 23.20 -6.28 23.87
CA GLY A 160 22.74 -7.55 24.47
C GLY A 160 21.22 -7.70 24.48
N LYS A 161 20.51 -7.03 23.56
CA LYS A 161 19.04 -7.05 23.48
C LYS A 161 18.59 -7.87 22.28
N HIS A 162 17.68 -8.81 22.53
CA HIS A 162 16.93 -9.48 21.47
C HIS A 162 15.77 -8.58 21.04
N THR A 163 15.79 -8.16 19.78
CA THR A 163 14.76 -7.32 19.16
C THR A 163 14.34 -7.91 17.83
N GLU A 164 13.09 -7.70 17.43
CA GLU A 164 12.68 -7.94 16.04
C GLU A 164 12.89 -6.66 15.22
N VAL A 165 13.23 -6.81 13.94
CA VAL A 165 13.54 -5.69 13.04
C VAL A 165 12.68 -5.84 11.79
N MET A 166 12.20 -4.71 11.26
CA MET A 166 11.52 -4.63 9.98
C MET A 166 11.95 -3.41 9.19
N ILE A 167 11.82 -3.51 7.87
CA ILE A 167 11.83 -2.39 6.93
C ILE A 167 10.37 -2.21 6.51
N ASN A 168 9.74 -1.14 6.97
CA ASN A 168 8.40 -0.75 6.54
C ASN A 168 8.47 -0.05 5.17
N GLY A 169 7.39 -0.20 4.39
CA GLY A 169 6.99 0.78 3.38
C GLY A 169 5.89 1.66 3.96
N ASP A 170 5.03 2.17 3.09
CA ASP A 170 3.89 2.99 3.48
C ASP A 170 2.85 2.24 4.33
N GLY A 171 2.13 2.99 5.18
CA GLY A 171 1.11 2.46 6.07
C GLY A 171 -0.18 2.09 5.36
N ALA A 172 -0.81 1.00 5.76
CA ALA A 172 -2.15 0.65 5.30
C ALA A 172 -3.24 1.46 6.06
N TYR A 173 -3.11 2.79 6.06
CA TYR A 173 -4.04 3.72 6.70
C TYR A 173 -4.90 4.45 5.67
N LYS A 174 -6.20 4.55 5.95
CA LYS A 174 -7.12 5.37 5.17
C LYS A 174 -7.62 6.49 6.04
N ASP A 175 -7.26 7.72 5.69
CA ASP A 175 -7.69 8.91 6.40
C ASP A 175 -9.21 9.07 6.30
N PRO A 176 -9.95 9.13 7.43
CA PRO A 176 -11.41 9.18 7.38
C PRO A 176 -11.96 10.54 6.92
N GLU A 177 -11.18 11.62 7.05
CA GLU A 177 -11.56 12.97 6.64
C GLU A 177 -11.36 13.20 5.13
N SER A 178 -10.16 12.99 4.61
CA SER A 178 -9.85 13.15 3.18
C SER A 178 -10.28 11.96 2.33
N GLY A 179 -10.32 10.76 2.92
CA GLY A 179 -10.58 9.51 2.21
C GLY A 179 -9.38 8.97 1.43
N ILE A 180 -8.20 9.58 1.59
CA ILE A 180 -6.94 9.17 0.96
C ILE A 180 -6.45 7.88 1.63
N TYR A 181 -6.06 6.91 0.80
CA TYR A 181 -5.44 5.68 1.27
C TYR A 181 -3.92 5.79 1.12
N GLU A 182 -3.23 5.91 2.24
CA GLU A 182 -1.79 6.20 2.32
C GLU A 182 -0.92 4.95 2.09
N LEU A 183 -1.30 4.07 1.16
CA LEU A 183 -0.52 2.91 0.77
C LEU A 183 -0.08 3.07 -0.70
N ALA A 184 0.93 3.90 -0.96
CA ALA A 184 1.45 4.05 -2.32
C ALA A 184 2.45 2.95 -2.66
N ASP A 185 3.23 2.49 -1.69
CA ASP A 185 4.11 1.32 -1.83
C ASP A 185 3.34 0.01 -2.10
N PRO A 186 3.97 -0.97 -2.78
CA PRO A 186 3.33 -2.25 -3.12
C PRO A 186 3.03 -3.11 -1.90
N VAL A 187 3.70 -2.86 -0.77
CA VAL A 187 3.55 -3.57 0.50
C VAL A 187 3.83 -2.61 1.66
N SER A 188 3.18 -2.84 2.80
CA SER A 188 3.49 -2.10 4.03
C SER A 188 4.78 -2.57 4.71
N CYS A 189 5.26 -3.78 4.41
CA CYS A 189 6.51 -4.29 4.95
C CYS A 189 7.33 -4.97 3.86
N PHE A 190 8.49 -4.38 3.53
CA PHE A 190 9.41 -4.95 2.55
C PHE A 190 10.15 -6.17 3.12
N GLY A 191 10.54 -6.13 4.40
CA GLY A 191 11.15 -7.27 5.06
C GLY A 191 11.13 -7.17 6.58
N CYS A 192 11.22 -8.32 7.23
CA CYS A 192 11.23 -8.43 8.68
C CYS A 192 11.93 -9.71 9.16
N THR A 193 12.27 -9.73 10.45
CA THR A 193 12.79 -10.92 11.15
C THR A 193 11.69 -11.94 11.49
N GLU A 194 12.08 -13.19 11.77
CA GLU A 194 11.16 -14.33 11.92
C GLU A 194 10.18 -14.22 13.11
N GLY A 195 10.48 -13.40 14.11
CA GLY A 195 9.56 -13.15 15.21
C GLY A 195 8.33 -12.34 14.77
N ILE A 196 8.40 -11.62 13.66
CA ILE A 196 7.29 -10.88 13.06
C ILE A 196 6.69 -11.66 11.89
N ARG A 197 7.53 -12.33 11.09
CA ARG A 197 7.14 -12.86 9.80
C ARG A 197 5.99 -13.85 9.87
N ASN A 198 4.98 -13.69 9.01
CA ASN A 198 3.82 -14.58 8.88
C ASN A 198 3.05 -14.82 10.20
N ARG A 199 3.20 -13.94 11.19
CA ARG A 199 2.45 -14.03 12.44
C ARG A 199 1.21 -13.15 12.39
N ASN A 200 0.10 -13.69 12.88
CA ASN A 200 -1.13 -12.95 13.05
C ASN A 200 -1.24 -12.47 14.49
N ARG A 201 -1.67 -11.22 14.66
CA ARG A 201 -2.17 -10.74 15.94
C ARG A 201 -3.51 -11.41 16.19
N ILE A 202 -3.48 -12.36 17.11
CA ILE A 202 -4.66 -13.04 17.63
C ILE A 202 -5.03 -12.45 18.99
N GLY A 203 -6.32 -12.40 19.30
CA GLY A 203 -6.78 -11.83 20.55
C GLY A 203 -8.21 -12.24 20.88
N VAL A 204 -8.55 -12.13 22.15
CA VAL A 204 -9.90 -12.37 22.65
C VAL A 204 -10.72 -11.08 22.58
N LYS A 205 -12.06 -11.20 22.46
CA LYS A 205 -12.98 -10.06 22.50
C LYS A 205 -13.08 -9.48 23.91
N THR A 206 -12.00 -8.88 24.39
CA THR A 206 -11.82 -8.40 25.77
C THR A 206 -12.99 -7.50 26.21
N LYS A 207 -13.39 -6.51 25.39
CA LYS A 207 -14.53 -5.63 25.70
C LYS A 207 -15.84 -6.40 25.91
N TYR A 208 -16.10 -7.41 25.10
CA TYR A 208 -17.28 -8.27 25.22
C TYR A 208 -17.20 -9.15 26.48
N LEU A 209 -16.07 -9.80 26.72
CA LEU A 209 -15.86 -10.65 27.91
C LEU A 209 -15.98 -9.84 29.19
N MET A 210 -15.39 -8.64 29.25
CA MET A 210 -15.54 -7.72 30.37
C MET A 210 -17.00 -7.40 30.63
N GLN A 211 -17.77 -7.01 29.61
CA GLN A 211 -19.18 -6.67 29.77
C GLN A 211 -20.03 -7.88 30.18
N LYS A 212 -19.78 -9.05 29.57
CA LYS A 212 -20.51 -10.29 29.87
C LYS A 212 -20.28 -10.72 31.32
N LEU A 213 -19.02 -10.84 31.73
CA LEU A 213 -18.66 -11.32 33.07
C LEU A 213 -19.09 -10.32 34.16
N TYR A 214 -19.03 -9.02 33.86
CA TYR A 214 -19.60 -7.98 34.75
C TYR A 214 -21.10 -8.17 34.93
N ASN A 215 -21.85 -8.40 33.85
CA ASN A 215 -23.29 -8.67 33.91
C ASN A 215 -23.63 -9.99 34.65
N GLU A 216 -22.70 -10.95 34.66
CA GLU A 216 -22.80 -12.20 35.42
C GLU A 216 -22.42 -12.04 36.92
N GLY A 217 -22.11 -10.81 37.36
CA GLY A 217 -21.81 -10.50 38.76
C GLY A 217 -20.39 -10.85 39.20
N LYS A 218 -19.46 -11.08 38.27
CA LYS A 218 -18.05 -11.36 38.57
C LYS A 218 -17.33 -10.13 39.11
N THR A 219 -16.38 -10.34 40.03
CA THR A 219 -15.52 -9.25 40.50
C THR A 219 -14.49 -8.89 39.43
N LYS A 220 -13.89 -7.70 39.55
CA LYS A 220 -12.83 -7.24 38.63
C LYS A 220 -11.68 -8.27 38.53
N GLU A 221 -11.26 -8.82 39.66
CA GLU A 221 -10.15 -9.77 39.74
C GLU A 221 -10.50 -11.12 39.08
N GLU A 222 -11.76 -11.55 39.15
CA GLU A 222 -12.24 -12.74 38.44
C GLU A 222 -12.28 -12.49 36.93
N ILE A 223 -12.75 -11.31 36.51
CA ILE A 223 -12.83 -10.92 35.10
C ILE A 223 -11.43 -10.89 34.47
N GLU A 224 -10.46 -10.23 35.11
CA GLU A 224 -9.08 -10.15 34.64
C GLU A 224 -8.46 -11.54 34.49
N ARG A 225 -8.65 -12.41 35.48
CA ARG A 225 -8.15 -13.79 35.47
C ARG A 225 -8.72 -14.62 34.32
N ILE A 226 -10.04 -14.59 34.14
CA ILE A 226 -10.72 -15.34 33.07
C ILE A 226 -10.25 -14.87 31.70
N ILE A 227 -10.13 -13.54 31.52
CA ILE A 227 -9.66 -12.97 30.25
C ILE A 227 -8.20 -13.37 29.97
N ASP A 228 -7.33 -13.41 30.98
CA ASP A 228 -5.94 -13.80 30.79
C ASP A 228 -5.77 -15.30 30.54
N GLU A 229 -6.59 -16.15 31.15
CA GLU A 229 -6.68 -17.58 30.83
C GLU A 229 -7.13 -17.79 29.38
N GLU A 230 -8.19 -17.10 28.94
CA GLU A 230 -8.67 -17.13 27.55
C GLU A 230 -7.59 -16.67 26.55
N LYS A 231 -6.86 -15.59 26.85
CA LYS A 231 -5.73 -15.14 26.02
C LYS A 231 -4.65 -16.21 25.90
N ARG A 232 -4.28 -16.85 27.01
CA ARG A 232 -3.26 -17.90 27.02
C ARG A 232 -3.69 -19.10 26.18
N MET A 233 -4.94 -19.54 26.33
CA MET A 233 -5.51 -20.63 25.52
C MET A 233 -5.48 -20.30 24.02
N VAL A 234 -5.83 -19.06 23.63
CA VAL A 234 -5.78 -18.63 22.22
C VAL A 234 -4.35 -18.58 21.69
N MET A 235 -3.38 -18.14 22.50
CA MET A 235 -1.95 -18.12 22.12
C MET A 235 -1.36 -19.52 21.95
N GLU A 236 -1.78 -20.49 22.76
CA GLU A 236 -1.32 -21.88 22.68
C GLU A 236 -1.94 -22.64 21.48
N LYS A 237 -3.19 -22.33 21.13
CA LYS A 237 -3.95 -22.96 20.05
C LYS A 237 -3.62 -22.42 18.64
N ASN A 238 -2.35 -22.20 18.30
CA ASN A 238 -1.87 -21.70 16.99
C ASN A 238 -2.20 -22.60 15.75
N GLY A 239 -3.32 -23.32 15.74
CA GLY A 239 -3.87 -24.03 14.58
C GLY A 239 -4.98 -23.21 13.91
N LYS A 240 -4.92 -23.11 12.58
CA LYS A 240 -5.82 -22.33 11.71
C LYS A 240 -7.31 -22.69 11.78
N ASP A 241 -7.72 -23.67 12.59
CA ASP A 241 -8.99 -24.39 12.43
C ASP A 241 -9.93 -24.38 13.67
N ASP A 242 -9.66 -23.62 14.74
CA ASP A 242 -10.56 -23.62 15.90
C ASP A 242 -11.63 -22.51 15.85
N PHE A 243 -12.90 -22.94 15.97
CA PHE A 243 -14.12 -22.13 15.92
C PHE A 243 -14.16 -21.03 16.99
N SER A 244 -13.33 -21.13 18.03
CA SER A 244 -13.19 -20.15 19.12
C SER A 244 -12.50 -18.84 18.69
N ALA A 245 -11.74 -18.83 17.59
CA ALA A 245 -11.11 -17.64 17.01
C ALA A 245 -12.04 -16.81 16.09
N GLN A 246 -13.31 -17.23 15.91
CA GLN A 246 -14.30 -16.63 14.99
C GLN A 246 -14.83 -15.26 15.42
N GLY A 247 -13.95 -14.30 15.70
CA GLY A 247 -14.42 -13.01 16.17
C GLY A 247 -13.47 -11.84 16.03
N THR A 248 -12.25 -12.07 15.57
CA THR A 248 -11.31 -11.01 15.19
C THR A 248 -10.75 -11.36 13.83
N THR A 249 -10.84 -10.45 12.87
CA THR A 249 -10.14 -10.61 11.59
C THR A 249 -8.65 -10.77 11.91
N PRO A 250 -8.00 -11.91 11.59
CA PRO A 250 -6.58 -12.09 11.86
C PRO A 250 -5.82 -11.02 11.08
N ARG A 251 -5.05 -10.20 11.80
CA ARG A 251 -4.25 -9.13 11.21
C ARG A 251 -2.80 -9.53 11.26
N LYS A 252 -2.11 -9.51 10.12
CA LYS A 252 -0.67 -9.76 10.09
C LYS A 252 0.04 -8.73 10.97
N ILE A 253 0.91 -9.19 11.85
CA ILE A 253 1.73 -8.32 12.72
C ILE A 253 2.58 -7.39 11.85
N GLU A 254 3.13 -7.91 10.75
CA GLU A 254 3.84 -7.14 9.71
C GLU A 254 3.08 -5.87 9.33
N ASN A 255 1.85 -6.00 8.82
CA ASN A 255 1.05 -4.87 8.35
C ASN A 255 0.68 -3.91 9.48
N LEU A 256 0.44 -4.43 10.69
CA LEU A 256 0.07 -3.59 11.84
C LEU A 256 1.24 -2.75 12.34
N VAL A 257 2.41 -3.37 12.51
CA VAL A 257 3.60 -2.70 13.06
C VAL A 257 4.16 -1.73 12.04
N SER A 258 4.20 -2.10 10.77
CA SER A 258 4.62 -1.19 9.69
C SER A 258 3.71 0.03 9.58
N SER A 259 2.39 -0.16 9.55
CA SER A 259 1.46 0.98 9.48
C SER A 259 1.56 1.87 10.72
N LEU A 260 1.79 1.29 11.90
CA LEU A 260 2.02 2.10 13.11
C LEU A 260 3.34 2.88 13.02
N ALA A 261 4.40 2.27 12.50
CA ALA A 261 5.68 2.92 12.30
C ALA A 261 5.56 4.07 11.30
N ASP A 262 4.88 3.83 10.17
CA ASP A 262 4.66 4.81 9.12
C ASP A 262 3.86 6.03 9.61
N LEU A 263 2.77 5.82 10.36
CA LEU A 263 2.01 6.91 11.00
C LEU A 263 2.85 7.75 11.99
N VAL A 264 3.94 7.20 12.52
CA VAL A 264 4.85 7.93 13.42
C VAL A 264 5.95 8.64 12.64
N SER A 265 6.51 8.02 11.61
CA SER A 265 7.53 8.65 10.76
C SER A 265 6.94 9.75 9.88
N GLY A 266 5.71 9.55 9.41
CA GLY A 266 5.01 10.40 8.44
C GLY A 266 5.66 10.40 7.06
N SER A 267 4.94 10.95 6.09
CA SER A 267 5.41 11.19 4.72
C SER A 267 6.23 12.47 4.56
N GLY A 268 6.28 13.32 5.60
CA GLY A 268 7.01 14.60 5.60
C GLY A 268 8.41 14.51 6.23
N ASP A 269 9.22 15.57 6.03
CA ASP A 269 10.63 15.76 6.43
C ASP A 269 10.94 15.70 7.96
N ALA A 270 10.14 15.00 8.75
CA ALA A 270 10.40 14.76 10.17
C ALA A 270 11.67 13.93 10.41
N ASN A 271 12.34 13.44 9.36
CA ASN A 271 13.63 12.74 9.41
C ASN A 271 13.66 11.67 10.52
N THR A 272 12.59 10.88 10.61
CA THR A 272 12.44 9.80 11.61
C THR A 272 12.59 8.45 10.92
N PRO A 273 13.81 8.04 10.51
CA PRO A 273 14.03 6.82 9.74
C PRO A 273 13.90 5.54 10.58
N ILE A 274 13.76 5.65 11.90
CA ILE A 274 13.70 4.51 12.84
C ILE A 274 12.61 4.77 13.87
N VAL A 275 11.68 3.81 14.00
CA VAL A 275 10.65 3.81 15.03
C VAL A 275 10.81 2.58 15.91
N VAL A 276 10.77 2.77 17.23
CA VAL A 276 10.83 1.68 18.22
C VAL A 276 9.42 1.36 18.71
N VAL A 277 8.91 0.19 18.36
CA VAL A 277 7.60 -0.30 18.81
C VAL A 277 7.78 -1.30 19.96
N ARG A 278 7.05 -1.12 21.06
CA ARG A 278 7.12 -1.98 22.26
C ARG A 278 5.78 -2.66 22.55
N GLY A 279 5.83 -3.94 22.95
CA GLY A 279 4.66 -4.69 23.41
C GLY A 279 3.78 -5.28 22.31
N PHE A 280 4.36 -5.51 21.12
CA PHE A 280 3.64 -6.00 19.95
C PHE A 280 3.97 -7.45 19.57
N VAL A 281 5.16 -7.92 19.94
CA VAL A 281 5.72 -9.26 19.65
C VAL A 281 6.33 -9.82 20.93
#